data_AF-A0A652KG84-F1
#
_entry.id   AF-A0A652KG84-F1
#
_cell.length_a   1.000
_cell.length_b   1.000
_cell.length_c   1.000
_cell.angle_alpha   90.00
_cell.angle_beta   90.00
_cell.angle_gamma   90.00
#
_symmetry.space_group_name_H-M   'P 1'
#
loop_
_entity.id
_entity.type
_entity.pdbx_description
1 polymer ?
#
loop_
_entity_poly.entity_id
_entity_poly.type
_entity_poly.pdbx_seq_one_letter_code
_entity_poly.pdbx_strand_id
1 'polypeptide(L)' 'MAPETDSLRAVELPRIGSLTQRQQRGQDCVWCGVTLVAGSTVDLGPRRRRILDYATQWYPRACRKHPRGEGL' A
#
# COMPACT_ATOMS: atom_id res chain seq x y z
N MET A 1 -25.59 -8.06 3.84
CA MET A 1 -24.22 -8.53 3.55
C MET A 1 -23.34 -7.29 3.53
N ALA A 2 -22.59 -7.03 4.61
CA ALA A 2 -21.77 -5.83 4.75
C ALA A 2 -20.51 -5.93 3.88
N PRO A 3 -20.00 -4.83 3.31
CA PRO A 3 -18.80 -4.87 2.51
C PRO A 3 -17.58 -5.04 3.41
N GLU A 4 -16.88 -6.15 3.25
CA GLU A 4 -15.63 -6.51 3.95
C GLU A 4 -14.44 -5.59 3.55
N THR A 5 -14.71 -4.59 2.70
CA THR A 5 -13.75 -3.68 2.08
C THR A 5 -13.15 -2.64 3.03
N ASP A 6 -13.70 -2.48 4.24
CA ASP A 6 -13.26 -1.43 5.17
C ASP A 6 -12.00 -1.81 5.97
N SER A 7 -11.81 -3.09 6.27
CA SER A 7 -10.74 -3.56 7.17
C SER A 7 -9.32 -3.33 6.62
N LEU A 8 -9.13 -3.37 5.29
CA LEU A 8 -7.83 -3.04 4.67
C LEU A 8 -7.57 -1.54 4.59
N ARG A 9 -8.62 -0.71 4.65
CA ARG A 9 -8.49 0.76 4.67
C ARG A 9 -7.98 1.30 5.99
N ALA A 10 -8.25 0.57 7.08
CA ALA A 10 -7.80 0.92 8.42
C ALA A 10 -6.29 0.70 8.67
N VAL A 11 -5.56 0.07 7.74
CA VAL A 11 -4.12 -0.16 7.90
C VAL A 11 -3.34 1.15 7.79
N GLU A 12 -2.55 1.44 8.82
CA GLU A 12 -1.62 2.58 8.85
C GLU A 12 -0.45 2.32 7.88
N LEU A 13 -0.24 3.27 6.96
CA LEU A 13 0.75 3.16 5.90
C LEU A 13 1.93 4.08 6.19
N PRO A 14 3.15 3.69 5.77
CA PRO A 14 4.29 4.58 5.81
C PRO A 14 4.00 5.87 5.04
N ARG A 15 4.61 6.97 5.49
CA ARG A 15 4.50 8.25 4.80
C ARG A 15 5.00 8.09 3.36
N ILE A 16 4.16 8.41 2.38
CA ILE A 16 4.53 8.21 0.97
C ILE A 16 5.83 8.93 0.56
N GLY A 17 6.16 10.04 1.22
CA GLY A 17 7.41 10.79 0.99
C GLY A 17 8.67 10.09 1.51
N SER A 18 8.55 9.09 2.38
CA SER A 18 9.68 8.26 2.83
C SER A 18 9.90 7.01 1.99
N LEU A 19 9.05 6.78 0.98
CA LEU A 19 9.08 5.58 0.14
C LEU A 19 9.89 5.80 -1.13
N THR A 20 10.55 4.74 -1.60
CA THR A 20 11.17 4.75 -2.93
C THR A 20 10.10 4.86 -4.02
N GLN A 21 10.49 5.29 -5.23
CA GLN A 21 9.55 5.38 -6.34
C GLN A 21 8.90 4.02 -6.67
N ARG A 22 9.63 2.91 -6.49
CA ARG A 22 9.13 1.55 -6.71
C ARG A 22 8.07 1.16 -5.69
N GLN A 23 8.28 1.48 -4.40
CA GLN A 23 7.29 1.29 -3.34
C GLN A 23 6.04 2.15 -3.57
N GLN A 24 6.20 3.42 -3.94
CA GLN A 24 5.07 4.32 -4.26
C GLN A 24 4.22 3.77 -5.42
N ARG A 25 4.85 3.12 -6.40
CA ARG A 25 4.17 2.51 -7.55
C ARG A 25 3.63 1.10 -7.28
N GLY A 26 3.81 0.57 -6.07
CA GLY A 26 3.40 -0.79 -5.71
C GLY A 26 4.20 -1.89 -6.42
N GLN A 27 5.42 -1.59 -6.88
CA GLN A 27 6.35 -2.59 -7.42
C GLN A 27 7.12 -3.31 -6.32
N ASP A 28 7.33 -2.62 -5.19
CA ASP A 28 8.01 -3.15 -4.03
C ASP A 28 7.06 -3.06 -2.81
N CYS A 29 7.25 -3.95 -1.84
CA CYS A 29 6.47 -3.94 -0.61
C CYS A 29 6.58 -2.58 0.08
N VAL A 30 5.43 -1.98 0.41
CA VAL A 30 5.36 -0.64 1.03
C VAL A 30 6.12 -0.56 2.35
N TRP A 31 6.26 -1.68 3.08
CA TRP A 31 6.99 -1.75 4.35
C TRP A 31 8.45 -2.16 4.20
N CYS A 32 8.73 -3.34 3.64
CA CYS A 32 10.09 -3.90 3.64
C CYS A 32 10.87 -3.71 2.32
N GLY A 33 10.26 -3.13 1.28
CA GLY A 33 10.96 -2.82 0.02
C GLY A 33 11.29 -4.02 -0.88
N VAL A 34 10.89 -5.25 -0.53
CA VAL A 34 11.10 -6.41 -1.41
C VAL A 34 10.30 -6.26 -2.71
N THR A 35 10.93 -6.58 -3.85
CA THR A 35 10.24 -6.62 -5.14
C THR A 35 9.07 -7.59 -5.10
N LEU A 36 7.92 -7.11 -5.55
CA LEU A 36 6.70 -7.86 -5.60
C LEU A 36 6.62 -8.64 -6.92
N VAL A 37 6.40 -9.95 -6.83
CA VAL A 37 6.16 -10.81 -8.00
C VAL A 37 4.66 -11.04 -8.17
N ALA A 38 4.23 -11.25 -9.43
CA ALA A 38 2.85 -11.51 -9.75
C ALA A 38 2.30 -12.69 -8.92
N GLY A 39 1.15 -12.49 -8.29
CA GLY A 39 0.49 -13.50 -7.45
C GLY A 39 0.92 -13.53 -5.98
N SER A 40 2.03 -12.89 -5.58
CA SER A 40 2.49 -12.84 -4.18
C SER A 40 2.27 -11.49 -3.49
N THR A 41 1.33 -10.70 -4.00
CA THR A 41 0.99 -9.35 -3.54
C THR A 41 -0.30 -9.30 -2.76
N VAL A 42 -0.29 -8.52 -1.68
CA VAL A 42 -1.47 -8.07 -0.96
C VAL A 42 -1.79 -6.65 -1.43
N ASP A 43 -2.98 -6.45 -1.98
CA ASP A 43 -3.50 -5.11 -2.28
C ASP A 43 -4.08 -4.51 -0.99
N LEU A 44 -3.64 -3.32 -0.62
CA LEU A 44 -4.06 -2.64 0.61
C LEU A 44 -5.21 -1.64 0.36
N GLY A 45 -5.70 -1.61 -0.88
CA GLY A 45 -6.78 -0.76 -1.34
C GLY A 45 -6.34 0.68 -1.63
N PRO A 46 -7.12 1.39 -2.46
CA PRO A 46 -6.79 2.75 -2.85
C PRO A 46 -6.80 3.71 -1.66
N ARG A 47 -5.87 4.66 -1.68
CA ARG A 47 -5.77 5.80 -0.75
C ARG A 47 -5.87 7.09 -1.55
N ARG A 48 -6.77 7.99 -1.13
CA ARG A 48 -6.83 9.33 -1.72
C ARG A 48 -5.56 10.08 -1.33
N ARG A 49 -4.92 10.70 -2.31
CA ARG A 49 -3.79 11.58 -2.10
C ARG A 49 -4.08 12.91 -2.75
N ARG A 50 -3.80 13.99 -2.02
CA ARG A 50 -3.77 15.33 -2.59
C ARG A 50 -2.31 15.74 -2.81
N ILE A 51 -2.00 16.19 -4.02
CA ILE A 51 -0.70 16.70 -4.43
C ILE A 51 -0.93 18.12 -4.88
N LEU A 52 -0.61 19.09 -4.03
CA LEU A 52 -0.95 20.50 -4.24
C LEU A 52 -2.45 20.62 -4.59
N ASP A 53 -2.76 21.00 -5.83
CA ASP A 53 -4.11 21.27 -6.31
C ASP A 53 -4.76 20.05 -7.00
N TYR A 54 -4.04 18.94 -7.13
CA TYR A 54 -4.51 17.73 -7.79
C TYR A 54 -4.84 16.62 -6.79
N ALA A 55 -5.98 15.95 -6.99
CA ALA A 55 -6.35 14.75 -6.25
C ALA A 55 -6.07 13.50 -7.10
N THR A 56 -5.38 12.54 -6.52
CA THR A 56 -5.04 11.25 -7.14
C THR A 56 -5.33 10.09 -6.20
N GLN A 57 -5.25 8.87 -6.73
CA GLN A 57 -5.33 7.65 -5.96
C GLN A 57 -3.94 6.98 -5.92
N TRP A 58 -3.54 6.59 -4.72
CA TRP A 58 -2.37 5.76 -4.48
C TRP A 58 -2.83 4.33 -4.19
N TYR A 59 -2.15 3.34 -4.77
CA TYR A 59 -2.47 1.91 -4.64
C TYR A 59 -1.31 1.18 -3.96
N PRO A 60 -1.17 1.32 -2.64
CA PRO A 60 -0.11 0.66 -1.88
C PRO A 60 -0.27 -0.87 -1.92
N ARG A 61 0.84 -1.58 -2.07
CA ARG A 61 0.89 -3.04 -2.10
C ARG A 61 1.92 -3.56 -1.10
N ALA A 62 1.71 -4.78 -0.64
CA ALA A 62 2.63 -5.45 0.27
C ALA A 62 2.92 -6.89 -0.11
N CYS A 63 4.00 -7.43 0.45
CA CYS A 63 4.29 -8.86 0.39
C CYS A 63 3.45 -9.60 1.45
N ARG A 64 3.26 -10.91 1.26
CA ARG A 64 2.50 -11.77 2.20
C ARG A 64 3.07 -11.81 3.63
N LYS A 65 4.35 -11.46 3.83
CA LYS A 65 4.96 -11.38 5.16
C LYS A 65 4.49 -10.18 5.98
N HIS A 66 4.01 -9.13 5.31
CA HIS A 66 3.55 -7.89 5.95
C HIS A 66 2.16 -7.54 5.39
N PRO A 67 1.10 -8.33 5.64
CA PRO A 67 -0.22 -8.08 5.06
C PRO A 67 -0.89 -6.80 5.59
N ARG A 68 -0.47 -6.32 6.78
CA ARG A 68 -1.01 -5.13 7.47
C ARG A 68 0.06 -4.27 8.14
N GLY A 69 1.34 -4.44 7.78
CA GLY A 69 2.46 -3.81 8.48
C GLY A 69 2.90 -4.51 9.77
N GLU A 70 2.30 -5.66 10.09
CA GLU A 70 2.74 -6.55 11.16
C GLU A 70 4.13 -7.11 10.80
N GLY A 71 5.12 -6.88 11.67
CA GLY A 71 6.50 -7.34 11.48
C GLY A 71 7.55 -6.26 11.21
N LEU A 72 7.21 -4.97 11.34
CA LEU A 72 8.18 -3.87 11.43
C LEU A 72 8.99 -3.92 12.74
#